data_AF-A0A2N5A5C9-F1
#
_entry.id   AF-A0A2N5A5C9-F1
#
_cell.length_a   1.000
_cell.length_b   1.000
_cell.length_c   1.000
_cell.angle_alpha   90.00
_cell.angle_beta   90.00
_cell.angle_gamma   90.00
#
_symmetry.space_group_name_H-M   'P 1'
#
loop_
_entity.id
_entity.type
_entity.pdbx_description
1 polymer ?
#
loop_
_entity_poly.entity_id
_entity_poly.type
_entity_poly.pdbx_seq_one_letter_code
_entity_poly.pdbx_strand_id
1 'polypeptide(L)'
;HITGSNSKTYYLAATVWRQLSNIMIIREALRHRGKTMKIKVGQQIALSSFNRFNKDLSAASSVCLMHLQSIGENGPALVDTVSPQQLTGSRESLINAIEECEVLRQFDDGRKLLIFRCNTLGDSPIIDELGRLRERCYRDIGAGSGKDRDNDVFDETYYHVILWDPSDEEILGAYRLIPVGEQLAQHGITGLYSNSLFKYHNNAYSCLSQCVEIGRGFIQKPYQKSNVLDYLW
;
A
#
# COMPACT_ATOMS: atom_id res chain seq x y z
N HIS A 1 13.41 4.07 -17.38
CA HIS A 1 13.86 4.13 -18.79
C HIS A 1 13.27 5.36 -19.47
N ILE A 2 14.07 6.11 -20.24
CA ILE A 2 13.63 7.32 -20.95
C ILE A 2 13.82 7.07 -22.44
N THR A 3 12.77 7.24 -23.24
CA THR A 3 12.88 7.11 -24.70
C THR A 3 13.13 8.49 -25.31
N GLY A 4 14.28 8.66 -25.96
CA GLY A 4 14.62 9.88 -26.69
C GLY A 4 16.05 9.81 -27.22
N SER A 5 16.28 10.37 -28.40
CA SER A 5 17.62 10.50 -28.98
C SER A 5 17.80 11.88 -29.60
N ASN A 6 19.00 12.43 -29.45
CA ASN A 6 19.40 13.66 -30.15
C ASN A 6 19.57 13.38 -31.64
N SER A 7 19.80 14.41 -32.44
CA SER A 7 20.02 14.27 -33.88
C SER A 7 21.25 13.42 -34.19
N LYS A 8 21.27 12.76 -35.35
CA LYS A 8 22.48 12.09 -35.84
C LYS A 8 23.67 13.05 -35.92
N THR A 9 23.42 14.32 -36.22
CA THR A 9 24.45 15.38 -36.25
C THR A 9 25.03 15.70 -34.88
N TYR A 10 24.23 15.65 -33.80
CA TYR A 10 24.73 15.80 -32.43
C TYR A 10 25.70 14.68 -32.07
N TYR A 11 25.33 13.43 -32.36
CA TYR A 11 26.20 12.28 -32.08
C TYR A 11 27.46 12.27 -32.95
N LEU A 12 27.35 12.64 -34.24
CA LEU A 12 28.51 12.80 -35.12
C LEU A 12 29.49 13.87 -34.58
N ALA A 13 28.95 15.02 -34.15
CA ALA A 13 29.77 16.08 -33.56
C ALA A 13 30.44 15.62 -32.25
N ALA A 14 29.74 14.85 -31.41
CA ALA A 14 30.30 14.30 -30.18
C ALA A 14 31.45 13.32 -30.43
N THR A 15 31.37 12.52 -31.51
CA THR A 15 32.45 11.60 -31.92
C THR A 15 33.70 12.35 -32.39
N VAL A 16 33.53 13.49 -33.07
CA VAL A 16 34.64 14.34 -33.53
C VAL A 16 35.24 15.12 -32.36
N TRP A 17 34.41 15.80 -31.57
CA TRP A 17 34.81 16.52 -30.36
C TRP A 17 33.61 16.81 -29.45
N ARG A 18 33.64 16.32 -28.21
CA ARG A 18 32.49 16.41 -27.27
C ARG A 18 32.00 17.85 -27.06
N GLN A 19 32.87 18.84 -27.12
CA GLN A 19 32.58 20.24 -26.84
C GLN A 19 31.75 20.88 -27.95
N LEU A 20 31.90 20.42 -29.21
CA LEU A 20 31.03 20.82 -30.31
C LEU A 20 29.58 20.37 -30.08
N SER A 21 29.40 19.17 -29.53
CA SER A 21 28.06 18.68 -29.19
C SER A 21 27.39 19.54 -28.11
N ASN A 22 28.16 20.11 -27.17
CA ASN A 22 27.62 20.99 -26.14
C ASN A 22 27.06 22.29 -26.72
N ILE A 23 27.71 22.85 -27.74
CA ILE A 23 27.21 24.04 -28.46
C ILE A 23 25.88 23.73 -29.17
N MET A 24 25.69 22.48 -29.61
CA MET A 24 24.47 22.03 -30.27
C MET A 24 23.31 21.74 -29.30
N ILE A 25 23.51 21.80 -27.98
CA ILE A 25 22.44 21.52 -26.99
C ILE A 25 21.25 22.47 -27.17
N ILE A 26 21.50 23.76 -27.39
CA ILE A 26 20.42 24.74 -27.61
C ILE A 26 19.60 24.36 -28.85
N ARG A 27 20.28 23.93 -29.92
CA ARG A 27 19.65 23.49 -31.17
C ARG A 27 18.83 22.20 -30.96
N GLU A 28 19.33 21.22 -30.22
CA GLU A 28 18.57 20.02 -29.88
C GLU A 28 17.37 20.34 -28.99
N ALA A 29 17.53 21.19 -27.98
CA ALA A 29 16.43 21.63 -27.11
C ALA A 29 15.31 22.30 -27.93
N LEU A 30 15.66 23.18 -28.87
CA LEU A 30 14.70 23.80 -29.79
C LEU A 30 14.04 22.77 -30.72
N ARG A 31 14.79 21.78 -31.21
CA ARG A 31 14.27 20.68 -32.04
C ARG A 31 13.28 19.77 -31.28
N HIS A 32 13.40 19.69 -29.97
CA HIS A 32 12.51 18.92 -29.10
C HIS A 32 11.37 19.76 -28.51
N ARG A 33 11.27 21.05 -28.83
CA ARG A 33 10.17 21.92 -28.39
C ARG A 33 8.83 21.34 -28.85
N GLY A 34 7.89 21.22 -27.91
CA GLY A 34 6.55 20.68 -28.17
C GLY A 34 6.49 19.17 -28.41
N LYS A 35 7.60 18.43 -28.25
CA LYS A 35 7.60 16.97 -28.33
C LYS A 35 7.38 16.34 -26.96
N THR A 36 6.72 15.19 -26.96
CA THR A 36 6.51 14.39 -25.76
C THR A 36 7.65 13.39 -25.57
N MET A 37 8.21 13.34 -24.37
CA MET A 37 9.19 12.34 -23.95
C MET A 37 8.48 11.28 -23.11
N LYS A 38 8.62 9.99 -23.46
CA LYS A 38 8.08 8.91 -22.63
C LYS A 38 9.11 8.53 -21.57
N ILE A 39 8.69 8.61 -20.31
CA ILE A 39 9.45 8.15 -19.16
C ILE A 39 8.72 6.92 -18.61
N LYS A 40 9.42 5.80 -18.51
CA LYS A 40 8.96 4.60 -17.82
C LYS A 40 9.62 4.55 -16.45
N VAL A 41 8.81 4.68 -15.41
CA VAL A 41 9.21 4.55 -14.00
C VAL A 41 8.84 3.14 -13.54
N GLY A 42 9.80 2.45 -12.92
CA GLY A 42 9.59 1.11 -12.35
C GLY A 42 9.04 1.17 -10.93
N GLN A 43 8.75 0.00 -10.38
CA GLN A 43 8.47 -0.15 -8.95
C GLN A 43 9.72 0.14 -8.10
N GLN A 44 9.53 0.43 -6.82
CA GLN A 44 10.62 0.66 -5.89
C GLN A 44 11.38 -0.65 -5.66
N ILE A 45 12.71 -0.64 -5.71
CA ILE A 45 13.50 -1.83 -5.41
C ILE A 45 13.54 -2.05 -3.90
N ALA A 46 13.23 -3.27 -3.44
CA ALA A 46 13.29 -3.63 -2.02
C ALA A 46 14.75 -3.69 -1.55
N LEU A 47 15.06 -3.12 -0.37
CA LEU A 47 16.42 -3.14 0.18
C LEU A 47 16.88 -4.58 0.50
N SER A 48 15.94 -5.44 0.89
CA SER A 48 16.18 -6.87 1.14
C SER A 48 16.79 -7.61 -0.05
N SER A 49 16.47 -7.19 -1.28
CA SER A 49 17.03 -7.74 -2.53
C SER A 49 18.55 -7.68 -2.60
N PHE A 50 19.18 -6.81 -1.79
CA PHE A 50 20.61 -6.62 -1.76
C PHE A 50 21.33 -7.41 -0.68
N ASN A 51 20.61 -8.01 0.27
CA ASN A 51 21.21 -8.81 1.34
C ASN A 51 22.01 -10.00 0.79
N ARG A 52 21.59 -10.56 -0.34
CA ARG A 52 22.28 -11.67 -1.04
C ARG A 52 23.66 -11.32 -1.58
N PHE A 53 23.99 -10.04 -1.75
CA PHE A 53 25.31 -9.62 -2.26
C PHE A 53 26.35 -9.44 -1.15
N ASN A 54 25.99 -9.67 0.12
CA ASN A 54 26.92 -9.70 1.26
C ASN A 54 27.98 -8.56 1.26
N LYS A 55 27.52 -7.31 1.06
CA LYS A 55 28.33 -6.08 0.97
C LYS A 55 29.17 -5.88 -0.32
N ASP A 56 29.04 -6.75 -1.33
CA ASP A 56 29.57 -6.47 -2.66
C ASP A 56 28.72 -5.41 -3.36
N LEU A 57 29.16 -4.16 -3.24
CA LEU A 57 28.51 -2.99 -3.84
C LEU A 57 28.61 -3.01 -5.36
N SER A 58 29.67 -3.59 -5.92
CA SER A 58 29.87 -3.66 -7.38
C SER A 58 28.82 -4.57 -7.99
N ALA A 59 28.70 -5.80 -7.47
CA ALA A 59 27.68 -6.76 -7.90
C ALA A 59 26.25 -6.22 -7.71
N ALA A 60 25.95 -5.61 -6.56
CA ALA A 60 24.66 -4.98 -6.30
C ALA A 60 24.34 -3.88 -7.33
N SER A 61 25.32 -3.01 -7.64
CA SER A 61 25.14 -1.94 -8.62
C SER A 61 24.93 -2.46 -10.04
N SER A 62 25.64 -3.51 -10.44
CA SER A 62 25.46 -4.16 -11.74
C SER A 62 24.07 -4.75 -11.88
N VAL A 63 23.56 -5.42 -10.84
CA VAL A 63 22.20 -5.99 -10.84
C VAL A 63 21.13 -4.90 -10.87
N CYS A 64 21.31 -3.79 -10.13
CA CYS A 64 20.44 -2.61 -10.24
C CYS A 64 20.39 -2.09 -11.68
N LEU A 65 21.54 -1.93 -12.32
CA LEU A 65 21.63 -1.42 -13.69
C LEU A 65 20.92 -2.37 -14.67
N MET A 66 21.18 -3.67 -14.58
CA MET A 66 20.52 -4.68 -15.42
C MET A 66 19.01 -4.69 -15.21
N HIS A 67 18.55 -4.54 -13.95
CA HIS A 67 17.13 -4.43 -13.66
C HIS A 67 16.50 -3.19 -14.32
N LEU A 68 17.14 -2.03 -14.22
CA LEU A 68 16.68 -0.78 -14.85
C LEU A 68 16.64 -0.86 -16.39
N GLN A 69 17.61 -1.56 -16.99
CA GLN A 69 17.65 -1.83 -18.43
C GLN A 69 16.51 -2.77 -18.84
N SER A 70 16.32 -3.87 -18.10
CA SER A 70 15.21 -4.81 -18.29
C SER A 70 13.85 -4.11 -18.25
N ILE A 71 13.63 -3.18 -17.31
CA ILE A 71 12.40 -2.37 -17.26
C ILE A 71 12.19 -1.62 -18.58
N GLY A 72 13.25 -1.06 -19.17
CA GLY A 72 13.18 -0.34 -20.44
C GLY A 72 12.72 -1.20 -21.61
N GLU A 73 13.11 -2.47 -21.62
CA GLU A 73 12.82 -3.43 -22.68
C GLU A 73 11.53 -4.24 -22.43
N ASN A 74 10.78 -3.93 -21.37
CA ASN A 74 9.66 -4.74 -20.87
C ASN A 74 10.07 -6.18 -20.48
N GLY A 75 11.32 -6.36 -20.06
CA GLY A 75 11.82 -7.62 -19.52
C GLY A 75 11.41 -7.88 -18.06
N PRO A 76 11.78 -9.06 -17.53
CA PRO A 76 11.40 -9.49 -16.18
C PRO A 76 12.11 -8.68 -15.08
N ALA A 77 11.50 -8.65 -13.89
CA ALA A 77 12.12 -8.09 -12.69
C ALA A 77 13.24 -9.01 -12.17
N LEU A 78 14.47 -8.47 -12.11
CA LEU A 78 15.67 -9.18 -11.60
C LEU A 78 15.91 -9.04 -10.08
N VAL A 79 15.19 -8.13 -9.43
CA VAL A 79 15.25 -7.87 -7.99
C VAL A 79 13.83 -7.78 -7.46
N ASP A 80 13.64 -8.06 -6.17
CA ASP A 80 12.34 -7.91 -5.54
C ASP A 80 11.98 -6.43 -5.51
N THR A 81 10.75 -6.13 -5.91
CA THR A 81 10.20 -4.79 -5.98
C THR A 81 9.00 -4.65 -5.05
N VAL A 82 8.83 -3.43 -4.54
CA VAL A 82 7.71 -3.02 -3.72
C VAL A 82 6.79 -2.17 -4.59
N SER A 83 5.51 -2.51 -4.60
CA SER A 83 4.52 -1.74 -5.33
C SER A 83 4.40 -0.35 -4.70
N PRO A 84 4.28 0.71 -5.53
CA PRO A 84 3.95 2.02 -5.01
C PRO A 84 2.66 1.91 -4.20
N GLN A 85 2.62 2.57 -3.05
CA GLN A 85 1.39 2.65 -2.27
C GLN A 85 0.33 3.35 -3.13
N GLN A 86 -0.90 2.84 -3.14
CA GLN A 86 -1.97 3.46 -3.92
C GLN A 86 -2.13 4.91 -3.50
N LEU A 87 -2.33 5.78 -4.49
CA LEU A 87 -2.72 7.16 -4.24
C LEU A 87 -4.02 7.15 -3.43
N THR A 88 -4.10 8.02 -2.43
CA THR A 88 -5.34 8.22 -1.67
C THR A 88 -6.48 8.46 -2.67
N GLY A 89 -7.61 7.76 -2.49
CA GLY A 89 -8.80 8.02 -3.28
C GLY A 89 -9.30 9.45 -3.07
N SER A 90 -10.47 9.78 -3.64
CA SER A 90 -11.10 11.07 -3.33
C SER A 90 -11.32 11.18 -1.81
N ARG A 91 -10.63 12.12 -1.16
CA ARG A 91 -10.74 12.32 0.30
C ARG A 91 -12.16 12.71 0.69
N GLU A 92 -12.85 13.44 -0.18
CA GLU A 92 -14.28 13.74 -0.05
C GLU A 92 -15.13 12.47 0.04
N SER A 93 -14.86 11.46 -0.80
CA SER A 93 -15.59 10.19 -0.77
C SER A 93 -15.34 9.39 0.51
N LEU A 94 -14.12 9.45 1.05
CA LEU A 94 -13.80 8.84 2.34
C LEU A 94 -14.56 9.53 3.48
N ILE A 95 -14.53 10.87 3.52
CA ILE A 95 -15.19 11.65 4.58
C ILE A 95 -16.70 11.40 4.55
N ASN A 96 -17.33 11.47 3.39
CA ASN A 96 -18.77 11.19 3.26
C ASN A 96 -19.11 9.77 3.76
N ALA A 97 -18.30 8.77 3.41
CA ALA A 97 -18.51 7.41 3.89
C ALA A 97 -18.32 7.28 5.41
N ILE A 98 -17.36 8.00 5.99
CA ILE A 98 -17.10 8.03 7.43
C ILE A 98 -18.25 8.73 8.20
N GLU A 99 -18.86 9.76 7.62
CA GLU A 99 -20.01 10.46 8.21
C GLU A 99 -21.27 9.59 8.26
N GLU A 100 -21.40 8.62 7.35
CA GLU A 100 -22.49 7.64 7.35
C GLU A 100 -22.29 6.49 8.36
N CYS A 101 -21.09 6.34 8.92
CA CYS A 101 -20.79 5.28 9.89
C CYS A 101 -21.50 5.50 11.23
N GLU A 102 -21.83 4.39 11.89
CA GLU A 102 -22.34 4.42 13.26
C GLU A 102 -21.21 4.87 14.22
N VAL A 103 -21.53 5.87 15.04
CA VAL A 103 -20.63 6.37 16.08
C VAL A 103 -20.83 5.56 17.36
N LEU A 104 -19.86 4.73 17.71
CA LEU A 104 -19.86 3.99 18.97
C LEU A 104 -19.58 4.90 20.17
N ARG A 105 -18.68 5.88 20.00
CA ARG A 105 -18.29 6.82 21.05
C ARG A 105 -17.71 8.10 20.45
N GLN A 106 -17.92 9.22 21.13
CA GLN A 106 -17.21 10.47 20.89
C GLN A 106 -16.40 10.83 22.13
N PHE A 107 -15.17 11.29 21.92
CA PHE A 107 -14.23 11.69 22.99
C PHE A 107 -14.20 13.21 23.16
N ASP A 108 -13.71 13.67 24.31
CA ASP A 108 -13.66 15.10 24.68
C ASP A 108 -12.74 15.92 23.75
N ASP A 109 -11.74 15.27 23.13
CA ASP A 109 -10.83 15.88 22.15
C ASP A 109 -11.42 15.95 20.73
N GLY A 110 -12.68 15.56 20.55
CA GLY A 110 -13.40 15.61 19.28
C GLY A 110 -13.25 14.35 18.42
N ARG A 111 -12.37 13.41 18.79
CA ARG A 111 -12.21 12.15 18.05
C ARG A 111 -13.45 11.28 18.19
N LYS A 112 -13.66 10.41 17.19
CA LYS A 112 -14.83 9.52 17.12
C LYS A 112 -14.38 8.07 16.96
N LEU A 113 -14.93 7.19 17.79
CA LEU A 113 -14.87 5.76 17.60
C LEU A 113 -16.07 5.33 16.77
N LEU A 114 -15.81 4.74 15.62
CA LEU A 114 -16.81 4.36 14.63
C LEU A 114 -16.82 2.85 14.44
N ILE A 115 -17.96 2.31 14.06
CA ILE A 115 -18.05 0.94 13.55
C ILE A 115 -18.55 0.97 12.11
N PHE A 116 -17.88 0.18 11.27
CA PHE A 116 -18.17 0.06 9.85
C PHE A 116 -18.22 -1.41 9.46
N ARG A 117 -19.15 -1.79 8.59
CA ARG A 117 -19.17 -3.07 7.88
C ARG A 117 -19.44 -2.79 6.42
N CYS A 118 -18.81 -3.52 5.52
CA CYS A 118 -19.04 -3.33 4.09
C CYS A 118 -20.43 -3.87 3.73
N ASN A 119 -21.31 -2.98 3.26
CA ASN A 119 -22.69 -3.32 2.91
C ASN A 119 -22.92 -3.33 1.40
N THR A 120 -21.89 -3.02 0.61
CA THR A 120 -21.97 -2.78 -0.83
C THR A 120 -21.11 -3.77 -1.59
N LEU A 121 -21.67 -4.35 -2.65
CA LEU A 121 -20.91 -5.09 -3.65
C LEU A 121 -20.18 -4.08 -4.55
N GLY A 122 -18.95 -3.71 -4.20
CA GLY A 122 -18.13 -2.77 -4.97
C GLY A 122 -17.04 -2.08 -4.17
N ASP A 123 -16.39 -1.09 -4.79
CA ASP A 123 -15.31 -0.31 -4.18
C ASP A 123 -15.85 0.47 -2.97
N SER A 124 -15.29 0.19 -1.79
CA SER A 124 -15.61 0.90 -0.55
C SER A 124 -14.44 1.80 -0.16
N PRO A 125 -14.59 3.15 -0.17
CA PRO A 125 -13.52 4.08 0.21
C PRO A 125 -12.89 3.79 1.58
N ILE A 126 -13.68 3.27 2.53
CA ILE A 126 -13.21 2.92 3.86
C ILE A 126 -12.33 1.67 3.83
N ILE A 127 -12.79 0.56 3.24
CA ILE A 127 -11.98 -0.69 3.11
C ILE A 127 -10.67 -0.41 2.39
N ASP A 128 -10.78 0.39 1.34
CA ASP A 128 -9.69 0.89 0.54
C ASP A 128 -8.64 1.66 1.34
N GLU A 129 -9.09 2.58 2.19
CA GLU A 129 -8.21 3.38 3.04
C GLU A 129 -7.61 2.54 4.18
N LEU A 130 -8.40 1.66 4.81
CA LEU A 130 -7.93 0.73 5.83
C LEU A 130 -6.83 -0.19 5.28
N GLY A 131 -7.00 -0.74 4.07
CA GLY A 131 -5.97 -1.54 3.40
C GLY A 131 -4.70 -0.74 3.10
N ARG A 132 -4.86 0.49 2.65
CA ARG A 132 -3.75 1.41 2.35
C ARG A 132 -2.96 1.73 3.62
N LEU A 133 -3.64 2.05 4.72
CA LEU A 133 -3.02 2.40 6.01
C LEU A 133 -2.39 1.19 6.71
N ARG A 134 -3.03 0.01 6.65
CA ARG A 134 -2.45 -1.25 7.14
C ARG A 134 -1.15 -1.58 6.44
N GLU A 135 -1.15 -1.58 5.10
CA GLU A 135 0.07 -1.85 4.33
C GLU A 135 1.19 -0.88 4.69
N ARG A 136 0.89 0.42 4.86
CA ARG A 136 1.87 1.40 5.32
C ARG A 136 2.47 1.01 6.68
N CYS A 137 1.63 0.73 7.65
CA CYS A 137 2.07 0.42 9.02
C CYS A 137 2.87 -0.88 9.07
N TYR A 138 2.41 -1.92 8.36
CA TYR A 138 3.08 -3.22 8.35
C TYR A 138 4.37 -3.18 7.54
N ARG A 139 4.42 -2.44 6.42
CA ARG A 139 5.65 -2.26 5.63
C ARG A 139 6.75 -1.59 6.44
N ASP A 140 6.41 -0.62 7.27
CA ASP A 140 7.34 0.09 8.15
C ASP A 140 8.05 -0.82 9.17
N ILE A 141 7.41 -1.93 9.56
CA ILE A 141 7.97 -2.93 10.49
C ILE A 141 8.44 -4.22 9.78
N GLY A 142 8.44 -4.24 8.43
CA GLY A 142 8.84 -5.39 7.63
C GLY A 142 7.83 -6.53 7.55
N ALA A 143 6.59 -6.31 7.99
CA ALA A 143 5.48 -7.27 7.93
C ALA A 143 4.48 -7.00 6.78
N GLY A 144 4.74 -5.96 5.96
CA GLY A 144 3.87 -5.59 4.84
C GLY A 144 3.88 -6.61 3.72
N SER A 145 2.78 -6.65 2.97
CA SER A 145 2.61 -7.56 1.83
C SER A 145 3.42 -7.13 0.60
N GLY A 146 3.86 -5.87 0.54
CA GLY A 146 4.53 -5.29 -0.62
C GLY A 146 3.57 -4.92 -1.77
N LYS A 147 2.27 -5.15 -1.58
CA LYS A 147 1.21 -4.72 -2.50
C LYS A 147 0.86 -3.25 -2.25
N ASP A 148 -0.02 -2.70 -3.07
CA ASP A 148 -0.52 -1.33 -2.88
C ASP A 148 -1.44 -1.18 -1.65
N ARG A 149 -2.12 -2.27 -1.26
CA ARG A 149 -3.02 -2.39 -0.09
C ARG A 149 -2.90 -3.75 0.59
N ASP A 150 -3.14 -3.77 1.90
CA ASP A 150 -3.29 -5.00 2.69
C ASP A 150 -4.78 -5.33 2.87
N ASN A 151 -5.49 -5.67 1.79
CA ASN A 151 -6.88 -6.15 1.85
C ASN A 151 -6.95 -7.66 1.61
N ASP A 152 -7.86 -8.33 2.31
CA ASP A 152 -8.19 -9.74 2.10
C ASP A 152 -9.71 -9.96 2.02
N VAL A 153 -10.13 -11.18 1.65
CA VAL A 153 -11.55 -11.54 1.43
C VAL A 153 -12.42 -11.40 2.69
N PHE A 154 -11.81 -11.30 3.87
CA PHE A 154 -12.54 -11.19 5.13
C PHE A 154 -12.93 -9.73 5.43
N ASP A 155 -12.25 -8.76 4.82
CA ASP A 155 -12.49 -7.34 5.07
C ASP A 155 -13.91 -6.90 4.69
N GLU A 156 -14.57 -7.57 3.75
CA GLU A 156 -15.97 -7.27 3.39
C GLU A 156 -16.97 -7.81 4.41
N THR A 157 -16.66 -8.92 5.08
CA THR A 157 -17.61 -9.58 6.00
C THR A 157 -17.44 -9.16 7.45
N TYR A 158 -16.26 -8.63 7.82
CA TYR A 158 -15.93 -8.27 9.21
C TYR A 158 -16.39 -6.84 9.52
N TYR A 159 -16.64 -6.60 10.81
CA TYR A 159 -16.77 -5.25 11.33
C TYR A 159 -15.39 -4.62 11.47
N HIS A 160 -15.28 -3.34 11.18
CA HIS A 160 -14.08 -2.52 11.36
C HIS A 160 -14.40 -1.47 12.40
N VAL A 161 -13.65 -1.49 13.49
CA VAL A 161 -13.67 -0.45 14.51
C VAL A 161 -12.57 0.54 14.15
N ILE A 162 -12.97 1.80 13.96
CA ILE A 162 -12.14 2.85 13.37
C ILE A 162 -12.08 4.03 14.32
N LEU A 163 -10.88 4.49 14.64
CA LEU A 163 -10.69 5.76 15.34
C LEU A 163 -10.43 6.88 14.34
N TRP A 164 -11.37 7.82 14.26
CA TRP A 164 -11.37 8.94 13.34
C TRP A 164 -11.06 10.26 14.05
N ASP A 165 -10.14 11.04 13.47
CA ASP A 165 -9.88 12.42 13.87
C ASP A 165 -10.52 13.38 12.86
N PRO A 166 -11.59 14.11 13.23
CA PRO A 166 -12.24 15.05 12.31
C PRO A 166 -11.41 16.31 12.04
N SER A 167 -10.41 16.62 12.86
CA SER A 167 -9.58 17.83 12.67
C SER A 167 -8.55 17.63 11.56
N ASP A 168 -7.93 16.44 11.54
CA ASP A 168 -6.96 16.04 10.52
C ASP A 168 -7.63 15.32 9.33
N GLU A 169 -8.93 15.02 9.43
CA GLU A 169 -9.70 14.17 8.51
C GLU A 169 -9.01 12.81 8.29
N GLU A 170 -8.51 12.20 9.36
CA GLU A 170 -7.60 11.06 9.28
C GLU A 170 -8.01 9.89 10.18
N ILE A 171 -7.81 8.66 9.69
CA ILE A 171 -8.00 7.44 10.48
C ILE A 171 -6.73 7.18 11.30
N LEU A 172 -6.78 7.39 12.61
CA LEU A 172 -5.60 7.25 13.47
C LEU A 172 -5.16 5.79 13.66
N GLY A 173 -6.14 4.89 13.67
CA GLY A 173 -5.96 3.46 13.82
C GLY A 173 -7.28 2.73 13.69
N ALA A 174 -7.21 1.42 13.49
CA ALA A 174 -8.39 0.57 13.37
C ALA A 174 -8.03 -0.89 13.66
N TYR A 175 -9.04 -1.70 13.92
CA TYR A 175 -8.95 -3.15 13.92
C TYR A 175 -10.25 -3.74 13.41
N ARG A 176 -10.21 -5.00 12.95
CA ARG A 176 -11.41 -5.73 12.55
C ARG A 176 -11.83 -6.73 13.59
N LEU A 177 -13.14 -6.96 13.69
CA LEU A 177 -13.72 -7.97 14.55
C LEU A 177 -14.90 -8.67 13.89
N ILE A 178 -15.20 -9.89 14.30
CA ILE A 178 -16.45 -10.56 13.97
C ILE A 178 -16.89 -11.46 15.13
N PRO A 179 -18.17 -11.40 15.56
CA PRO A 179 -18.73 -12.44 16.41
C PRO A 179 -18.68 -13.79 15.67
N VAL A 180 -17.94 -14.75 16.23
CA VAL A 180 -17.65 -16.01 15.52
C VAL A 180 -18.92 -16.81 15.28
N GLY A 181 -19.85 -16.83 16.22
CA GLY A 181 -21.15 -17.48 16.04
C GLY A 181 -21.94 -16.96 14.83
N GLU A 182 -21.91 -15.64 14.60
CA GLU A 182 -22.54 -15.02 13.43
C GLU A 182 -21.84 -15.47 12.13
N GLN A 183 -20.52 -15.40 12.11
CA GLN A 183 -19.74 -15.74 10.91
C GLN A 183 -19.87 -17.22 10.55
N LEU A 184 -19.90 -18.10 11.56
CA LEU A 184 -20.14 -19.53 11.36
C LEU A 184 -21.52 -19.81 10.77
N ALA A 185 -22.55 -19.08 11.20
CA ALA A 185 -23.90 -19.24 10.69
C ALA A 185 -24.04 -18.80 9.22
N GLN A 186 -23.33 -17.75 8.81
CA GLN A 186 -23.42 -17.19 7.45
C GLN A 186 -22.46 -17.87 6.45
N HIS A 187 -21.22 -18.11 6.85
CA HIS A 187 -20.12 -18.50 5.97
C HIS A 187 -19.43 -19.82 6.37
N GLY A 188 -19.88 -20.46 7.45
CA GLY A 188 -19.23 -21.64 8.01
C GLY A 188 -17.83 -21.34 8.54
N ILE A 189 -17.06 -22.39 8.83
CA ILE A 189 -15.68 -22.27 9.36
C ILE A 189 -14.74 -21.55 8.40
N THR A 190 -14.99 -21.65 7.08
CA THR A 190 -14.19 -20.97 6.04
C THR A 190 -14.32 -19.46 6.06
N GLY A 191 -15.36 -18.92 6.72
CA GLY A 191 -15.53 -17.48 6.92
C GLY A 191 -14.62 -16.88 8.01
N LEU A 192 -13.94 -17.71 8.80
CA LEU A 192 -13.00 -17.24 9.81
C LEU A 192 -11.60 -17.10 9.23
N TYR A 193 -10.96 -15.94 9.43
CA TYR A 193 -9.60 -15.74 8.97
C TYR A 193 -8.64 -16.67 9.72
N SER A 194 -8.85 -16.87 11.01
CA SER A 194 -8.09 -17.83 11.83
C SER A 194 -8.09 -19.26 11.28
N ASN A 195 -9.16 -19.70 10.61
CA ASN A 195 -9.24 -21.01 9.97
C ASN A 195 -8.33 -21.14 8.74
N SER A 196 -7.89 -20.02 8.15
CA SER A 196 -6.85 -20.03 7.11
C SER A 196 -5.46 -20.32 7.67
N LEU A 197 -5.27 -20.14 8.98
CA LEU A 197 -3.99 -20.32 9.68
C LEU A 197 -3.95 -21.61 10.49
N PHE A 198 -5.09 -22.03 11.05
CA PHE A 198 -5.19 -23.14 11.99
C PHE A 198 -6.28 -24.11 11.58
N LYS A 199 -6.08 -25.39 11.92
CA LYS A 199 -7.13 -26.42 11.81
C LYS A 199 -7.81 -26.59 13.15
N TYR A 200 -9.10 -26.26 13.20
CA TYR A 200 -9.90 -26.44 14.40
C TYR A 200 -10.29 -27.89 14.62
N HIS A 201 -10.24 -28.33 15.89
CA HIS A 201 -10.80 -29.63 16.28
C HIS A 201 -12.32 -29.54 16.31
N ASN A 202 -13.01 -30.64 15.99
CA ASN A 202 -14.48 -30.70 15.98
C ASN A 202 -15.15 -30.37 17.32
N ASN A 203 -14.40 -30.45 18.42
CA ASN A 203 -14.92 -30.13 19.76
C ASN A 203 -14.79 -28.64 20.09
N ALA A 204 -14.04 -27.87 19.29
CA ALA A 204 -13.84 -26.44 19.52
C ALA A 204 -15.03 -25.59 19.04
N TYR A 205 -15.84 -26.10 18.10
CA TYR A 205 -16.92 -25.32 17.45
C TYR A 205 -17.93 -24.73 18.44
N SER A 206 -18.30 -25.46 19.49
CA SER A 206 -19.24 -24.98 20.52
C SER A 206 -18.66 -23.84 21.36
N CYS A 207 -17.34 -23.85 21.60
CA CYS A 207 -16.65 -22.76 22.28
C CYS A 207 -16.46 -21.57 21.33
N LEU A 208 -16.02 -21.84 20.09
CA LEU A 208 -15.79 -20.83 19.07
C LEU A 208 -17.04 -20.01 18.79
N SER A 209 -18.23 -20.61 18.72
CA SER A 209 -19.47 -19.87 18.46
C SER A 209 -19.79 -18.79 19.50
N GLN A 210 -19.18 -18.84 20.68
CA GLN A 210 -19.31 -17.84 21.76
C GLN A 210 -18.15 -16.82 21.79
N CYS A 211 -17.20 -16.92 20.88
CA CYS A 211 -16.03 -16.03 20.81
C CYS A 211 -16.24 -14.86 19.84
N VAL A 212 -15.33 -13.89 19.93
CA VAL A 212 -15.13 -12.85 18.92
C VAL A 212 -13.73 -13.04 18.35
N GLU A 213 -13.62 -13.04 17.02
CA GLU A 213 -12.34 -13.02 16.34
C GLU A 213 -11.93 -11.55 16.10
N ILE A 214 -10.72 -11.19 16.51
CA ILE A 214 -10.17 -9.83 16.39
C ILE A 214 -8.85 -9.92 15.61
N GLY A 215 -8.60 -8.99 14.71
CA GLY A 215 -7.34 -8.97 13.96
C GLY A 215 -7.09 -7.69 13.18
N ARG A 216 -6.00 -7.72 12.39
CA ARG A 216 -5.56 -6.65 11.49
C ARG A 216 -5.50 -5.26 12.14
N GLY A 217 -5.22 -5.22 13.45
CA GLY A 217 -5.07 -3.98 14.20
C GLY A 217 -3.84 -3.19 13.77
N PHE A 218 -4.01 -1.89 13.58
CA PHE A 218 -2.91 -0.97 13.33
C PHE A 218 -3.16 0.40 13.97
N ILE A 219 -2.07 1.10 14.28
CA ILE A 219 -2.06 2.50 14.66
C ILE A 219 -1.02 3.19 13.78
N GLN A 220 -1.37 4.29 13.13
CA GLN A 220 -0.41 5.00 12.29
C GLN A 220 0.77 5.49 13.14
N LYS A 221 1.98 5.42 12.57
CA LYS A 221 3.24 5.72 13.23
C LYS A 221 3.29 7.03 14.03
N PRO A 222 2.73 8.16 13.54
CA PRO A 222 2.71 9.40 14.32
C PRO A 222 1.97 9.27 15.67
N TYR A 223 1.00 8.35 15.77
CA TYR A 223 0.09 8.24 16.92
C TYR A 223 0.40 7.05 17.85
N GLN A 224 1.40 6.22 17.55
CA GLN A 224 1.72 5.04 18.37
C GLN A 224 2.17 5.34 19.81
N LYS A 225 2.55 6.58 20.12
CA LYS A 225 2.91 7.04 21.47
C LYS A 225 1.85 7.96 22.11
N SER A 226 0.61 7.84 21.66
CA SER A 226 -0.53 8.63 22.13
C SER A 226 -1.63 7.72 22.71
N ASN A 227 -2.72 8.31 23.19
CA ASN A 227 -3.87 7.61 23.77
C ASN A 227 -4.74 6.88 22.73
N VAL A 228 -4.31 6.79 21.47
CA VAL A 228 -5.08 6.13 20.39
C VAL A 228 -5.39 4.67 20.71
N LEU A 229 -4.45 3.95 21.34
CA LEU A 229 -4.70 2.57 21.74
C LEU A 229 -5.82 2.50 22.79
N ASP A 230 -5.79 3.40 23.77
CA ASP A 230 -6.81 3.45 24.84
C ASP A 230 -8.18 3.86 24.30
N TYR A 231 -8.25 4.62 23.21
CA TYR A 231 -9.50 5.01 22.57
C TYR A 231 -10.11 3.90 21.71
N LEU A 232 -9.27 2.99 21.20
CA LEU A 232 -9.73 1.85 20.41
C LEU A 232 -10.29 0.71 21.29
N TRP A 233 -9.97 0.68 22.58
CA TRP A 233 -10.38 -0.36 23.55
C TRP A 233 -11.48 0.13 24.49
#